data_AF-A0A938WJJ3-F1
#
_entry.id   AF-A0A938WJJ3-F1
#
_cell.length_a   1.000
_cell.length_b   1.000
_cell.length_c   1.000
_cell.angle_alpha   90.00
_cell.angle_beta   90.00
_cell.angle_gamma   90.00
#
_symmetry.space_group_name_H-M   'P 1'
#
loop_
_entity.id
_entity.type
_entity.pdbx_description
1 polymer ?
#
loop_
_entity_poly.entity_id
_entity_poly.type
_entity_poly.pdbx_seq_one_letter_code
_entity_poly.pdbx_strand_id
1 'polypeptide(L)'
;RTTLDVSLDGALHEVAAAFAWGREDVIPDMFRQLVETLAAREPARWGRLRHYLKRHIERDGEAHGPAARALVARLCGDDPPRLAEAQAAARRALLARLALWDALLAEVRAAADAPHAAGA
;
A
#
# COMPACT_ATOMS: atom_id res chain seq x y z
N ARG A 1 -11.56 4.46 -11.75
CA ARG A 1 -11.02 3.16 -12.20
C ARG A 1 -9.73 2.89 -11.45
N THR A 2 -9.67 1.91 -10.56
CA THR A 2 -8.58 1.79 -9.59
C THR A 2 -7.96 0.39 -9.63
N THR A 3 -8.20 -0.45 -8.62
CA THR A 3 -7.48 -1.71 -8.45
C THR A 3 -8.10 -2.85 -9.25
N LEU A 4 -9.43 -2.98 -9.26
CA LEU A 4 -10.09 -4.06 -9.99
C LEU A 4 -9.95 -3.90 -11.50
N ASP A 5 -10.08 -2.67 -12.01
CA ASP A 5 -9.97 -2.44 -13.46
C ASP A 5 -8.57 -2.78 -13.97
N VAL A 6 -7.49 -2.36 -13.28
CA VAL A 6 -6.13 -2.72 -13.71
C VAL A 6 -5.90 -4.22 -13.60
N SER A 7 -6.46 -4.90 -12.60
CA SER A 7 -6.33 -6.36 -12.46
C SER A 7 -7.10 -7.16 -13.51
N LEU A 8 -8.21 -6.64 -14.02
CA LEU A 8 -9.06 -7.34 -14.99
C LEU A 8 -8.68 -6.98 -16.43
N ASP A 9 -8.38 -5.72 -16.70
CA ASP A 9 -8.28 -5.18 -18.05
C ASP A 9 -6.88 -4.61 -18.38
N GLY A 10 -5.98 -4.52 -17.40
CA GLY A 10 -4.65 -3.95 -17.59
C GLY A 10 -3.70 -4.89 -18.34
N ALA A 11 -2.79 -4.31 -19.12
CA ALA A 11 -1.69 -5.07 -19.70
C ALA A 11 -0.76 -5.64 -18.60
N LEU A 12 -0.02 -6.71 -18.91
CA LEU A 12 0.81 -7.40 -17.92
C LEU A 12 1.82 -6.48 -17.20
N HIS A 13 2.48 -5.57 -17.93
CA HIS A 13 3.42 -4.61 -17.35
C HIS A 13 2.72 -3.56 -16.48
N GLU A 14 1.48 -3.17 -16.82
CA GLU A 14 0.67 -2.26 -15.99
C GLU A 14 0.23 -2.93 -14.69
N VAL A 15 -0.26 -4.17 -14.75
CA VAL A 15 -0.66 -4.97 -13.57
C VAL A 15 0.54 -5.17 -12.66
N ALA A 16 1.67 -5.60 -13.23
CA ALA A 16 2.90 -5.84 -12.48
C ALA A 16 3.43 -4.56 -11.83
N ALA A 17 3.38 -3.42 -12.52
CA ALA A 17 3.83 -2.15 -11.98
C ALA A 17 2.90 -1.59 -10.89
N ALA A 18 1.58 -1.71 -11.08
CA ALA A 18 0.60 -1.36 -10.06
C ALA A 18 0.79 -2.19 -8.78
N PHE A 19 1.15 -3.47 -8.92
CA PHE A 19 1.50 -4.33 -7.79
C PHE A 19 2.86 -3.97 -7.17
N ALA A 20 3.94 -3.94 -7.96
CA ALA A 20 5.30 -3.73 -7.44
C ALA A 20 5.47 -2.33 -6.82
N TRP A 21 5.28 -1.28 -7.63
CA TRP A 21 5.53 0.10 -7.22
C TRP A 21 4.36 0.71 -6.46
N GLY A 22 3.13 0.26 -6.75
CA GLY A 22 1.93 0.75 -6.07
C GLY A 22 1.68 0.11 -4.71
N ARG A 23 2.21 -1.10 -4.45
CA ARG A 23 1.93 -1.87 -3.23
C ARG A 23 3.19 -2.36 -2.53
N GLU A 24 3.95 -3.24 -3.16
CA GLU A 24 5.07 -3.95 -2.51
C GLU A 24 6.19 -3.00 -2.06
N ASP A 25 6.49 -1.96 -2.85
CA ASP A 25 7.52 -0.99 -2.51
C ASP A 25 7.13 -0.05 -1.35
N VAL A 26 5.82 0.20 -1.16
CA VAL A 26 5.32 1.26 -0.27
C VAL A 26 4.80 0.72 1.07
N ILE A 27 4.23 -0.48 1.06
CA ILE A 27 3.62 -1.11 2.24
C ILE A 27 4.59 -1.25 3.43
N PRO A 28 5.84 -1.70 3.24
CA PRO A 28 6.75 -1.93 4.37
C PRO A 28 7.00 -0.67 5.20
N ASP A 29 7.23 0.46 4.53
CA ASP A 29 7.53 1.73 5.19
C ASP A 29 6.31 2.32 5.89
N MET A 30 5.14 2.25 5.26
CA MET A 30 3.88 2.69 5.87
C MET A 30 3.58 1.94 7.18
N PHE A 31 3.71 0.61 7.19
CA PHE A 31 3.38 -0.18 8.38
C PHE A 31 4.44 -0.13 9.46
N ARG A 32 5.73 0.04 9.11
CA ARG A 32 6.80 0.13 10.11
C ARG A 32 6.54 1.27 11.09
N GLN A 33 6.24 2.47 10.58
CA GLN A 33 5.97 3.64 11.42
C GLN A 33 4.74 3.45 12.32
N LEU A 34 3.65 2.90 11.77
CA LEU A 34 2.42 2.63 12.53
C LEU A 34 2.67 1.67 13.69
N VAL A 35 3.33 0.55 13.39
CA VAL A 35 3.58 -0.53 14.34
C VAL A 35 4.49 -0.10 15.47
N GLU A 36 5.56 0.62 15.14
CA GLU A 36 6.49 1.15 16.14
C GLU A 36 5.79 2.15 17.06
N THR A 37 4.98 3.05 16.50
CA THR A 37 4.21 4.05 17.27
C THR A 37 3.21 3.40 18.22
N LEU A 38 2.40 2.46 17.73
CA LEU A 38 1.38 1.80 18.55
C LEU A 38 2.02 0.95 19.66
N ALA A 39 3.04 0.17 19.32
CA ALA A 39 3.71 -0.68 20.29
C ALA A 39 4.52 0.09 21.33
N ALA A 40 4.98 1.30 21.02
CA ALA A 40 5.62 2.18 22.01
C ALA A 40 4.61 2.72 23.03
N ARG A 41 3.36 2.98 22.62
CA ARG A 41 2.31 3.51 23.50
C ARG A 41 1.71 2.46 24.43
N GLU A 42 1.34 1.29 23.89
CA GLU A 42 0.75 0.19 24.66
C GLU A 42 1.35 -1.17 24.27
N PRO A 43 2.58 -1.50 24.74
CA PRO A 43 3.31 -2.70 24.30
C PRO A 43 2.54 -4.02 24.52
N ALA A 44 1.82 -4.15 25.63
CA ALA A 44 1.08 -5.36 25.97
C ALA A 44 -0.13 -5.59 25.05
N ARG A 45 -0.81 -4.51 24.63
CA ARG A 45 -1.96 -4.55 23.73
C ARG A 45 -1.54 -4.84 22.29
N TRP A 46 -0.49 -4.16 21.82
CA TRP A 46 -0.09 -4.18 20.42
C TRP A 46 1.05 -5.15 20.10
N GLY A 47 1.62 -5.84 21.08
CA GLY A 47 2.78 -6.71 20.90
C GLY A 47 2.59 -7.82 19.86
N ARG A 48 1.41 -8.44 19.81
CA ARG A 48 1.07 -9.46 18.79
C ARG A 48 0.95 -8.87 17.38
N LEU A 49 0.28 -7.73 17.24
CA LEU A 49 0.16 -7.01 15.97
C LEU A 49 1.53 -6.58 15.45
N ARG A 50 2.39 -6.08 16.35
CA ARG A 50 3.78 -5.74 16.04
C ARG A 50 4.54 -6.94 15.51
N HIS A 51 4.46 -8.08 16.18
CA HIS A 51 5.15 -9.29 15.75
C HIS A 51 4.68 -9.74 14.35
N TYR A 52 3.36 -9.76 14.12
CA TYR A 52 2.78 -10.12 12.83
C TYR A 52 3.25 -9.20 11.69
N LEU A 53 3.16 -7.88 11.88
CA LEU A 53 3.53 -6.92 10.84
C LEU A 53 5.04 -6.85 10.62
N LYS A 54 5.87 -7.01 11.67
CA LYS A 54 7.33 -7.11 11.50
C LYS A 54 7.71 -8.29 10.60
N ARG A 55 7.09 -9.46 10.80
CA ARG A 55 7.32 -10.63 9.96
C ARG A 55 6.87 -10.42 8.51
N HIS A 56 5.81 -9.67 8.30
CA HIS A 56 5.35 -9.29 6.96
C HIS A 56 6.34 -8.34 6.28
N ILE A 57 6.79 -7.30 6.99
CA ILE A 57 7.79 -6.32 6.52
C ILE A 57 9.11 -6.99 6.16
N GLU A 58 9.63 -7.86 7.03
CA GLU A 58 10.89 -8.59 6.80
C GLU A 58 10.79 -9.52 5.59
N ARG A 59 9.68 -10.25 5.45
CA ARG A 59 9.49 -11.21 4.36
C ARG A 59 9.21 -10.53 3.01
N ASP A 60 8.44 -9.44 3.01
CA ASP A 60 8.09 -8.70 1.80
C ASP A 60 9.25 -7.82 1.32
N GLY A 61 10.00 -7.21 2.25
CA GLY A 61 11.08 -6.28 1.93
C GLY A 61 12.31 -6.93 1.28
N GLU A 62 12.72 -8.12 1.73
CA GLU A 62 13.99 -8.71 1.27
C GLU A 62 13.86 -9.57 0.01
N ALA A 63 12.72 -10.22 -0.22
CA ALA A 63 12.54 -11.13 -1.35
C ALA A 63 11.50 -10.64 -2.36
N HIS A 64 10.34 -10.19 -1.89
CA HIS A 64 9.21 -9.90 -2.77
C HIS A 64 9.36 -8.56 -3.51
N GLY A 65 9.86 -7.52 -2.84
CA GLY A 65 10.14 -6.22 -3.47
C GLY A 65 11.12 -6.32 -4.66
N PRO A 66 12.35 -6.84 -4.48
CA PRO A 66 13.30 -7.01 -5.58
C PRO A 66 12.76 -7.89 -6.72
N ALA A 67 12.07 -8.99 -6.39
CA ALA A 67 11.49 -9.87 -7.40
C ALA A 67 10.36 -9.19 -8.20
N ALA A 68 9.51 -8.39 -7.54
CA ALA A 68 8.44 -7.64 -8.19
C ALA A 68 9.01 -6.57 -9.13
N ARG A 69 10.06 -5.83 -8.70
CA ARG A 69 10.75 -4.87 -9.57
C ARG A 69 11.43 -5.53 -10.77
N ALA A 70 12.07 -6.68 -10.57
CA ALA A 70 12.67 -7.46 -11.66
C ALA A 70 11.61 -7.96 -12.65
N LEU A 71 10.43 -8.38 -12.17
CA LEU A 71 9.31 -8.74 -13.03
C LEU A 71 8.86 -7.57 -13.91
N VAL A 72 8.71 -6.37 -13.33
CA VAL A 72 8.34 -5.17 -14.11
C VAL A 72 9.40 -4.87 -15.17
N ALA A 73 10.69 -4.88 -14.78
CA ALA A 73 11.79 -4.65 -15.72
C ALA A 73 11.76 -5.64 -16.89
N ARG A 74 11.50 -6.93 -16.61
CA ARG A 74 11.40 -7.97 -17.65
C ARG A 74 10.21 -7.77 -18.58
N LEU A 75 9.07 -7.32 -18.07
CA LEU A 75 7.85 -7.12 -18.86
C LEU A 75 7.91 -5.83 -19.71
N CYS A 76 8.62 -4.81 -19.23
CA CYS A 76 8.87 -3.59 -19.99
C CYS A 76 9.95 -3.81 -21.05
N GLY A 77 11.06 -4.48 -20.71
CA GLY A 77 12.21 -4.62 -21.61
C GLY A 77 12.75 -3.25 -22.05
N ASP A 78 13.35 -3.20 -23.24
CA ASP A 78 13.83 -1.95 -23.86
C ASP A 78 12.72 -1.27 -24.69
N ASP A 79 11.50 -1.19 -24.14
CA ASP A 79 10.31 -0.58 -24.76
C ASP A 79 9.86 0.65 -23.94
N PRO A 80 10.29 1.88 -24.33
CA PRO A 80 9.96 3.09 -23.58
C PRO A 80 8.44 3.34 -23.45
N PRO A 81 7.60 3.13 -24.49
CA PRO A 81 6.15 3.14 -24.34
C PRO A 81 5.62 2.23 -23.21
N ARG A 82 6.06 0.97 -23.15
CA ARG A 82 5.63 0.05 -22.07
C ARG A 82 6.04 0.55 -20.69
N LEU A 83 7.27 1.07 -20.56
CA LEU A 83 7.73 1.64 -19.29
C LEU A 83 6.85 2.82 -18.86
N ALA A 84 6.47 3.71 -19.80
CA ALA A 84 5.60 4.83 -19.51
C ALA A 84 4.19 4.38 -19.07
N GLU A 85 3.62 3.36 -19.72
CA GLU A 85 2.33 2.77 -19.33
C GLU A 85 2.39 2.13 -17.93
N ALA A 86 3.45 1.36 -17.64
CA ALA A 86 3.72 0.78 -16.34
C ALA A 86 3.80 1.86 -15.23
N GLN A 87 4.55 2.94 -15.48
CA GLN A 87 4.66 4.07 -14.56
C GLN A 87 3.31 4.76 -14.35
N ALA A 88 2.53 4.95 -15.42
CA ALA A 88 1.20 5.54 -15.33
C ALA A 88 0.25 4.66 -14.49
N ALA A 89 0.28 3.34 -14.68
CA ALA A 89 -0.51 2.40 -13.88
C ALA A 89 -0.14 2.45 -12.39
N ALA A 90 1.16 2.43 -12.07
CA ALA A 90 1.63 2.56 -10.69
C ALA A 90 1.21 3.90 -10.06
N ARG A 91 1.36 5.02 -10.80
CA ARG A 91 0.93 6.34 -10.33
C ARG A 91 -0.57 6.38 -10.04
N ARG A 92 -1.41 5.79 -10.90
CA ARG A 92 -2.86 5.69 -10.67
C ARG A 92 -3.17 4.90 -9.41
N ALA A 93 -2.47 3.79 -9.17
CA ALA A 93 -2.64 2.98 -7.96
C ALA A 93 -2.27 3.76 -6.68
N LEU A 94 -1.16 4.50 -6.70
CA LEU A 94 -0.73 5.33 -5.57
C LEU A 94 -1.71 6.46 -5.27
N LEU A 95 -2.20 7.17 -6.31
CA LEU A 95 -3.20 8.23 -6.14
C LEU A 95 -4.53 7.68 -5.59
N ALA A 96 -4.97 6.51 -6.05
CA ALA A 96 -6.16 5.86 -5.51
C ALA A 96 -5.99 5.50 -4.03
N ARG A 97 -4.80 5.04 -3.63
CA ARG A 97 -4.47 4.77 -2.23
C ARG A 97 -4.49 6.04 -1.38
N LEU A 98 -3.90 7.14 -1.86
CA LEU A 98 -3.95 8.43 -1.17
C LEU A 98 -5.40 8.88 -0.97
N ALA A 99 -6.21 8.85 -2.02
CA ALA A 99 -7.62 9.22 -1.94
C ALA A 99 -8.40 8.36 -0.92
N LEU A 100 -8.11 7.06 -0.84
CA LEU A 100 -8.71 6.19 0.17
C LEU A 100 -8.33 6.62 1.60
N TRP A 101 -7.05 6.87 1.85
CA TRP A 101 -6.58 7.25 3.19
C TRP A 101 -7.05 8.65 3.59
N ASP A 102 -7.10 9.59 2.66
CA ASP A 102 -7.63 10.94 2.90
C ASP A 102 -9.11 10.89 3.25
N ALA A 103 -9.91 10.11 2.51
CA ALA A 103 -11.32 9.91 2.80
C ALA A 103 -11.53 9.24 4.16
N LEU A 104 -10.78 8.17 4.46
CA LEU A 104 -10.86 7.51 5.76
C LEU A 104 -10.49 8.45 6.91
N LEU A 105 -9.44 9.26 6.73
CA LEU A 105 -9.03 10.24 7.74
C LEU A 105 -10.12 11.29 7.99
N ALA A 106 -10.80 11.75 6.93
CA ALA A 106 -11.92 12.68 7.05
C ALA A 106 -13.07 12.06 7.87
N GLU A 107 -13.45 10.81 7.57
CA GLU A 107 -14.49 10.09 8.31
C GLU A 107 -14.12 9.88 9.78
N VAL A 108 -12.88 9.47 10.07
CA VAL A 108 -12.42 9.28 11.45
C VAL A 108 -12.43 10.59 12.25
N ARG A 109 -12.05 11.70 11.63
CA ARG A 109 -12.11 13.03 12.28
C ARG A 109 -13.56 13.46 12.52
N ALA A 110 -14.43 13.32 11.53
CA ALA A 110 -15.85 13.62 11.67
C ALA A 110 -16.51 12.80 12.80
N ALA A 111 -16.17 11.51 12.91
CA ALA A 111 -16.67 10.64 13.98
C ALA A 111 -16.11 11.01 15.37
N ALA A 112 -14.87 11.50 15.44
CA ALA A 112 -14.27 11.96 16.70
C ALA A 112 -14.85 13.30 17.18
N ASP A 113 -15.22 14.17 16.24
CA ASP A 113 -15.82 15.48 16.50
C ASP A 113 -17.34 15.40 16.74
N ALA A 114 -17.97 14.28 16.37
CA ALA A 114 -19.38 14.04 16.68
C ALA A 114 -19.56 13.99 18.20
N PRO A 115 -20.51 14.77 18.78
CA PRO A 115 -20.79 14.68 20.20
C PRO A 115 -21.14 13.22 20.51
N HIS A 116 -20.41 12.60 21.44
CA HIS A 116 -20.83 11.34 22.03
C HIS A 116 -22.27 11.55 22.45
N ALA A 117 -23.21 10.86 21.81
CA ALA A 117 -24.57 10.80 22.29
C ALA A 117 -24.45 10.22 23.70
N ALA A 118 -24.54 11.10 24.70
CA ALA A 118 -24.54 10.73 26.10
C ALA A 118 -25.70 9.76 26.23
N GLY A 119 -25.37 8.48 26.35
CA GLY A 119 -26.33 7.41 26.56
C GLY A 119 -27.11 7.74 27.83
N ALA A 120 -28.43 7.81 27.66
CA ALA A 120 -29.42 7.78 28.72
C ALA A 120 -29.36 6.46 29.51
#